data_AF-A0A537XLB5-F1
#
_entry.id   AF-A0A537XLB5-F1
#
_cell.length_a   1.000
_cell.length_b   1.000
_cell.length_c   1.000
_cell.angle_alpha   90.00
_cell.angle_beta   90.00
_cell.angle_gamma   90.00
#
_symmetry.space_group_name_H-M   'P 1'
#
loop_
_entity.id
_entity.type
_entity.pdbx_description
1 polymer ?
#
loop_
_entity_poly.entity_id
_entity_poly.type
_entity_poly.pdbx_seq_one_letter_code
_entity_poly.pdbx_strand_id
1 'polypeptide(L)' 'MYYPPPYAPPPYYPAPGAPPTSAPPVVAPQSGSRRCATCGAENRADARFCTSCGAPF' A
#
# COMPACT_ATOMS: atom_id res chain seq x y z
N MET A 1 17.58 1.04 39.42
CA MET A 1 16.20 0.55 39.39
C MET A 1 15.71 0.61 37.95
N TYR A 2 15.89 -0.47 37.17
CA TYR A 2 15.36 -0.56 35.80
C TYR A 2 13.99 -1.22 35.90
N TYR A 3 12.92 -0.48 35.63
CA TYR A 3 11.55 -0.98 35.70
C TYR A 3 11.19 -1.55 34.33
N PRO A 4 11.03 -2.87 34.16
CA PRO A 4 10.59 -3.41 32.89
C PRO A 4 9.15 -2.94 32.62
N PRO A 5 8.81 -2.55 31.39
CA PRO A 5 7.45 -2.15 31.05
C PRO A 5 6.50 -3.36 31.23
N PRO A 6 5.33 -3.18 31.86
CA PRO A 6 4.37 -4.26 32.13
C PRO A 6 3.60 -4.73 30.89
N TYR A 7 4.01 -4.32 29.69
CA TYR A 7 3.29 -4.62 28.46
C TYR A 7 3.89 -5.85 27.80
N ALA A 8 3.27 -7.00 28.04
CA ALA A 8 3.40 -8.11 27.11
C ALA A 8 2.93 -7.61 25.73
N PRO A 9 3.75 -7.72 24.66
CA PRO A 9 3.29 -7.38 23.34
C PRO A 9 2.06 -8.25 23.03
N PRO A 10 0.97 -7.70 22.45
CA PRO A 10 -0.16 -8.49 22.02
C PRO A 10 0.31 -9.70 21.20
N PRO A 11 -0.38 -10.85 21.27
CA PRO A 11 0.01 -12.11 20.62
C PRO A 11 0.11 -12.02 19.08
N TYR A 12 -0.11 -10.83 18.52
CA TYR A 12 -0.15 -10.51 17.11
C TYR A 12 1.07 -9.76 16.59
N TYR A 13 2.11 -9.49 17.40
CA TYR A 13 3.36 -9.00 16.84
C TYR A 13 4.04 -10.13 16.04
N PRO A 14 4.18 -10.03 14.71
CA PRO A 14 4.96 -11.00 13.97
C PRO A 14 6.42 -10.92 14.44
N ALA A 15 7.09 -12.08 14.48
CA ALA A 15 8.49 -12.16 14.83
C ALA A 15 9.33 -11.25 13.90
N PRO A 16 10.40 -10.59 14.41
CA PRO A 16 11.32 -9.84 13.58
C PRO A 16 11.89 -10.77 12.49
N GLY A 17 11.62 -10.45 11.22
CA GLY A 17 12.06 -11.26 10.07
C GLY A 17 11.02 -12.21 9.47
N ALA A 18 9.80 -12.27 10.01
CA ALA A 18 8.71 -12.89 9.27
C ALA A 18 8.40 -12.03 8.03
N PRO A 19 8.40 -12.59 6.79
CA PRO A 19 7.94 -11.84 5.64
C PRO A 19 6.48 -11.45 5.91
N PRO A 20 6.05 -10.22 5.57
CA PRO A 20 4.64 -9.91 5.66
C PRO A 20 3.92 -10.91 4.74
N THR A 21 3.06 -11.76 5.31
CA THR A 21 2.20 -12.70 4.57
C THR A 21 1.22 -11.98 3.63
N SER A 22 1.28 -10.66 3.54
CA SER A 22 0.56 -9.78 2.64
C SER A 22 1.33 -9.50 1.35
N ALA A 23 2.02 -10.49 0.75
CA ALA A 23 2.45 -10.32 -0.63
C ALA A 23 1.19 -9.93 -1.43
N PRO A 24 1.11 -8.69 -1.96
CA PRO A 24 -0.08 -8.29 -2.69
C PRO A 24 -0.27 -9.29 -3.82
N PRO A 25 -1.52 -9.65 -4.19
CA PRO A 25 -1.73 -10.45 -5.38
C PRO A 25 -0.93 -9.77 -6.49
N VAL A 26 -0.06 -10.53 -7.14
CA VAL A 26 0.68 -10.06 -8.31
C VAL A 26 -0.38 -9.69 -9.35
N VAL A 27 -0.82 -8.42 -9.31
CA VAL A 27 -1.83 -7.90 -10.21
C VAL A 27 -1.15 -7.91 -11.56
N ALA A 28 -1.50 -8.89 -12.40
CA ALA A 28 -1.04 -8.94 -13.78
C ALA A 28 -1.19 -7.54 -14.40
N PRO A 29 -0.21 -7.07 -15.19
CA PRO A 29 -0.26 -5.72 -15.76
C PRO A 29 -1.53 -5.58 -16.59
N GLN A 30 -2.51 -4.85 -16.05
CA GLN A 30 -3.71 -4.45 -16.77
C GLN A 30 -3.21 -3.53 -17.88
N SER A 31 -3.26 -4.00 -19.13
CA SER A 31 -2.59 -3.42 -20.29
C SER A 31 -3.30 -2.19 -20.84
N GLY A 32 -3.58 -1.22 -19.98
CA GLY A 32 -4.15 0.07 -20.36
C GLY A 32 -3.65 1.18 -19.45
N SER A 33 -3.33 2.32 -20.05
CA SER A 33 -3.05 3.57 -19.34
C SER A 33 -4.02 4.68 -19.77
N ARG A 34 -4.31 5.61 -18.86
CA ARG A 34 -5.21 6.75 -19.04
C ARG A 34 -4.52 8.02 -18.56
N ARG A 35 -4.76 9.14 -19.23
CA ARG A 35 -4.27 10.46 -18.77
C ARG A 35 -5.27 11.13 -17.84
N CYS A 36 -4.76 11.76 -16.80
CA CYS A 36 -5.56 12.60 -15.91
C CYS A 36 -5.98 13.89 -16.61
N ALA A 37 -7.28 14.20 -16.57
CA ALA A 37 -7.81 15.46 -17.11
C ALA A 37 -7.37 16.68 -16.28
N THR A 38 -7.03 16.50 -15.01
CA THR A 38 -6.63 17.59 -14.10
C THR A 38 -5.15 17.95 -14.23
N CYS A 39 -4.26 16.96 -14.27
CA CYS A 39 -2.80 17.21 -14.27
C CYS A 39 -2.04 16.61 -15.45
N GLY A 40 -2.70 15.83 -16.32
CA GLY A 40 -2.06 15.21 -17.49
C GLY A 40 -1.24 13.94 -17.21
N ALA A 41 -1.09 13.52 -15.95
CA ALA A 41 -0.30 12.34 -15.58
C ALA A 41 -0.90 11.05 -16.18
N GLU A 42 -0.03 10.15 -16.64
CA GLU A 42 -0.41 8.82 -17.08
C GLU A 42 -0.58 7.88 -15.88
N ASN A 43 -1.70 7.16 -15.86
CA ASN A 43 -2.10 6.29 -14.76
C ASN A 43 -2.65 4.98 -15.30
N ARG A 44 -2.74 3.96 -14.44
CA ARG A 44 -3.35 2.67 -14.79
C ARG A 44 -4.81 2.87 -15.20
N ALA A 45 -5.30 2.08 -16.16
CA ALA A 45 -6.68 2.15 -16.63
C ALA A 45 -7.72 1.88 -15.51
N ASP A 46 -7.39 1.04 -14.53
CA ASP A 46 -8.23 0.69 -13.37
C ASP A 46 -8.11 1.68 -12.20
N ALA A 47 -7.29 2.71 -12.32
CA ALA A 47 -7.12 3.69 -11.25
C ALA A 47 -8.43 4.47 -11.04
N ARG A 48 -8.87 4.54 -9.77
CA ARG A 48 -10.01 5.34 -9.32
C ARG A 48 -9.65 6.80 -8.98
N PHE A 49 -8.37 7.02 -8.66
CA PHE A 49 -7.80 8.33 -8.34
C PHE A 49 -6.42 8.45 -8.98
N CYS A 50 -6.04 9.68 -9.34
CA CYS A 50 -4.72 9.98 -9.89
C CYS A 50 -3.63 9.76 -8.85
N THR A 51 -2.61 8.97 -9.18
CA THR A 51 -1.47 8.73 -8.29
C THR A 51 -0.56 9.96 -8.16
N SER A 52 -0.68 10.93 -9.07
CA SER A 52 0.09 12.17 -9.06
C SER A 52 -0.60 13.31 -8.32
N CYS A 53 -1.91 13.51 -8.50
CA CYS A 53 -2.63 14.66 -7.93
C CYS A 53 -3.82 14.31 -7.03
N GLY A 54 -4.18 13.02 -6.90
CA GLY A 54 -5.31 12.57 -6.08
C GLY A 54 -6.70 12.85 -6.67
N ALA A 55 -6.81 13.53 -7.80
CA ALA A 55 -8.09 13.79 -8.45
C ALA A 55 -8.81 12.48 -8.81
N PRO A 56 -10.14 12.39 -8.65
CA PRO A 56 -10.91 11.24 -9.12
C PRO A 56 -10.85 11.16 -10.64
N PHE A 57 -10.94 9.94 -11.14
CA PHE A 57 -10.74 9.57 -12.52
C PHE A 57 -12.05 9.37 -13.28
#